data_AF-A0A7C5IS31-F1
#
_entry.id   AF-A0A7C5IS31-F1
#
_cell.length_a   1.000
_cell.length_b   1.000
_cell.length_c   1.000
_cell.angle_alpha   90.00
_cell.angle_beta   90.00
_cell.angle_gamma   90.00
#
_symmetry.space_group_name_H-M   'P 1'
#
loop_
_entity.id
_entity.type
_entity.pdbx_description
1 polymer ?
#
loop_
_entity_poly.entity_id
_entity_poly.type
_entity_poly.pdbx_seq_one_letter_code
_entity_poly.pdbx_strand_id
1 'polypeptide(L)'
;MNLRFLLIAIVCLLPGMISAQLLVWPGDANNNGLVSHVDVLYIGLGQGATGPTHTLNPGMWSGNQAMPWTQSFLNGANYSNADCDGNGVINANDVVLIDRFYSFTTTPLGGLDSSTASSGGFPTLAIHISTDTAIVSGQTIISSELTLGDSLNPIDSIYGIAFTINYDPAIVDSFIFDLNGGWISTSGGNSTLLSYFWVRDSVGKVDVVMSRIDQQNAFGAGRIGSINIVMDDNIRVASNYNLPLNIESVFAITSSESLVYLQQKGDSMTVVTPAVATTEPHLSQFSLYPNPAQLEVMLEANHLAVKSIQLYNEMGKLVRSYPYRLVQKEVLDLKQLPAGIYFLQIRTQRAIIRKKILLVPH
;
A
#
# COMPACT_ATOMS: atom_id res chain seq x y z
N MET A 1 39.49 -75.48 2.51
CA MET A 1 39.39 -75.31 1.05
C MET A 1 37.99 -75.81 0.67
N ASN A 2 36.94 -75.07 0.32
CA ASN A 2 36.64 -73.67 -0.05
C ASN A 2 35.16 -73.42 0.39
N LEU A 3 34.81 -72.36 1.14
CA LEU A 3 34.54 -70.96 0.74
C LEU A 3 33.29 -70.73 -0.17
N ARG A 4 32.14 -70.47 0.50
CA ARG A 4 31.07 -69.45 0.27
C ARG A 4 30.35 -69.29 -1.09
N PHE A 5 29.15 -68.69 -0.97
CA PHE A 5 28.20 -68.14 -1.97
C PHE A 5 27.13 -69.15 -2.45
N LEU A 6 25.82 -68.85 -2.49
CA LEU A 6 25.12 -67.57 -2.64
C LEU A 6 23.65 -67.75 -2.18
N LEU A 7 23.19 -66.95 -1.21
CA LEU A 7 21.76 -66.79 -0.91
C LEU A 7 21.30 -65.52 -1.64
N ILE A 8 20.64 -65.66 -2.80
CA ILE A 8 20.00 -64.52 -3.47
C ILE A 8 18.63 -64.33 -2.80
N ALA A 9 18.56 -63.37 -1.88
CA ALA A 9 17.29 -62.83 -1.44
C ALA A 9 16.73 -61.96 -2.56
N ILE A 10 15.58 -62.36 -3.10
CA ILE A 10 14.74 -61.51 -3.94
C ILE A 10 14.17 -60.44 -3.01
N VAL A 11 14.82 -59.27 -2.99
CA VAL A 11 14.20 -58.05 -2.47
C VAL A 11 13.38 -57.49 -3.61
N CYS A 12 12.06 -57.68 -3.55
CA CYS A 12 11.11 -56.95 -4.37
C CYS A 12 11.30 -55.45 -4.11
N LEU A 13 11.99 -54.78 -5.03
CA LEU A 13 11.94 -53.34 -5.20
C LEU A 13 10.50 -52.98 -5.61
N LEU A 14 9.64 -52.74 -4.63
CA LEU A 14 8.54 -51.81 -4.83
C LEU A 14 9.21 -50.44 -5.05
N PRO A 15 9.06 -49.77 -6.20
CA PRO A 15 9.40 -48.37 -6.29
C PRO A 15 8.32 -47.63 -5.50
N GLY A 16 8.49 -47.58 -4.18
CA GLY A 16 7.87 -46.53 -3.39
C GLY A 16 8.43 -45.24 -3.98
N MET A 17 7.62 -44.54 -4.76
CA MET A 17 7.93 -43.19 -5.22
C MET A 17 8.12 -42.36 -3.96
N ILE A 18 9.37 -42.21 -3.50
CA ILE A 18 9.72 -41.16 -2.56
C ILE A 18 9.53 -39.89 -3.36
N SER A 19 8.33 -39.30 -3.27
CA SER A 19 8.13 -37.94 -3.73
C SER A 19 9.08 -37.08 -2.91
N ALA A 20 10.02 -36.41 -3.57
CA ALA A 20 10.92 -35.49 -2.90
C ALA A 20 10.07 -34.40 -2.25
N GLN A 21 10.19 -34.25 -0.93
CA GLN A 21 9.56 -33.13 -0.23
C GLN A 21 10.18 -31.83 -0.72
N LEU A 22 9.32 -30.82 -0.94
CA LEU A 22 9.75 -29.46 -1.26
C LEU A 22 9.91 -28.66 0.02
N LEU A 23 10.82 -27.70 0.00
CA LEU A 23 10.97 -26.70 1.06
C LEU A 23 10.25 -25.43 0.62
N VAL A 24 9.12 -25.12 1.25
CA VAL A 24 8.32 -23.92 0.95
C VAL A 24 8.52 -22.86 2.03
N TRP A 25 8.59 -21.59 1.64
CA TRP A 25 8.77 -20.48 2.57
C TRP A 25 7.49 -19.63 2.63
N PRO A 26 7.02 -19.25 3.83
CA PRO A 26 5.74 -18.57 3.99
C PRO A 26 5.75 -17.19 3.32
N GLY A 27 4.94 -17.01 2.27
CA GLY A 27 4.83 -15.73 1.54
C GLY A 27 5.73 -15.62 0.30
N ASP A 28 6.63 -16.57 0.05
CA ASP A 28 7.47 -16.61 -1.17
C ASP A 28 6.77 -17.50 -2.22
N ALA A 29 5.63 -17.01 -2.73
CA ALA A 29 4.71 -17.77 -3.57
C ALA A 29 5.31 -18.11 -4.95
N ASN A 30 6.16 -17.24 -5.48
CA ASN A 30 6.88 -17.49 -6.72
C ASN A 30 8.21 -18.25 -6.52
N ASN A 31 8.60 -18.50 -5.27
CA ASN A 31 9.82 -19.20 -4.88
C ASN A 31 11.09 -18.58 -5.49
N ASN A 32 11.15 -17.24 -5.56
CA ASN A 32 12.32 -16.51 -6.02
C ASN A 32 13.27 -16.12 -4.87
N GLY A 33 12.90 -16.43 -3.63
CA GLY A 33 13.70 -16.19 -2.44
C GLY A 33 13.51 -14.81 -1.82
N LEU A 34 12.51 -14.04 -2.24
CA LEU A 34 12.14 -12.73 -1.70
C LEU A 34 10.62 -12.63 -1.56
N VAL A 35 10.13 -12.43 -0.33
CA VAL A 35 8.72 -12.14 -0.09
C VAL A 35 8.41 -10.69 -0.48
N SER A 36 7.52 -10.51 -1.45
CA SER A 36 7.21 -9.22 -2.04
C SER A 36 5.76 -9.12 -2.55
N HIS A 37 5.38 -7.93 -3.02
CA HIS A 37 4.09 -7.71 -3.66
C HIS A 37 3.91 -8.51 -4.96
N VAL A 38 5.00 -8.99 -5.60
CA VAL A 38 4.92 -9.86 -6.78
C VAL A 38 4.29 -11.22 -6.43
N ASP A 39 4.50 -11.73 -5.22
CA ASP A 39 3.97 -13.02 -4.76
C ASP A 39 2.43 -13.07 -4.77
N VAL A 40 1.78 -11.91 -4.60
CA VAL A 40 0.32 -11.79 -4.70
C VAL A 40 -0.18 -12.14 -6.11
N LEU A 41 0.61 -11.91 -7.15
CA LEU A 41 0.25 -12.31 -8.51
C LEU A 41 0.16 -13.83 -8.63
N TYR A 42 1.06 -14.55 -7.96
CA TYR A 42 1.11 -16.02 -7.98
C TYR A 42 -0.02 -16.63 -7.14
N ILE A 43 -0.42 -15.99 -6.04
CA ILE A 43 -1.67 -16.34 -5.34
C ILE A 43 -2.88 -16.15 -6.27
N GLY A 44 -2.96 -15.01 -6.98
CA GLY A 44 -4.06 -14.78 -7.92
C GLY A 44 -4.09 -15.77 -9.08
N LEU A 45 -2.93 -16.17 -9.61
CA LEU A 45 -2.81 -17.19 -10.65
C LEU A 45 -3.27 -18.57 -10.15
N GLY A 46 -2.90 -18.93 -8.92
CA GLY A 46 -3.27 -20.19 -8.27
C GLY A 46 -4.65 -20.21 -7.62
N GLN A 47 -5.39 -19.09 -7.60
CA GLN A 47 -6.63 -18.94 -6.83
C GLN A 47 -7.59 -20.12 -7.04
N GLY A 48 -8.02 -20.72 -5.93
CA GLY A 48 -9.00 -21.79 -5.88
C GLY A 48 -8.43 -23.17 -6.19
N ALA A 49 -7.15 -23.27 -6.56
CA ALA A 49 -6.48 -24.56 -6.69
C ALA A 49 -6.33 -25.22 -5.31
N THR A 50 -6.46 -26.55 -5.31
CA THR A 50 -6.34 -27.38 -4.11
C THR A 50 -5.25 -28.42 -4.27
N GLY A 51 -4.62 -28.82 -3.17
CA GLY A 51 -3.63 -29.88 -3.14
C GLY A 51 -3.34 -30.39 -1.73
N PRO A 52 -2.25 -31.18 -1.58
CA PRO A 52 -1.83 -31.66 -0.27
C PRO A 52 -1.60 -30.52 0.73
N THR A 53 -2.18 -30.65 1.93
CA THR A 53 -1.91 -29.78 3.07
C THR A 53 -0.50 -30.00 3.59
N HIS A 54 0.09 -28.98 4.22
CA HIS A 54 1.34 -29.13 4.96
C HIS A 54 1.28 -28.39 6.28
N THR A 55 2.08 -28.83 7.26
CA THR A 55 2.10 -28.15 8.56
C THR A 55 2.97 -26.91 8.48
N LEU A 56 2.40 -25.78 8.88
CA LEU A 56 3.08 -24.50 8.95
C LEU A 56 3.06 -23.98 10.39
N ASN A 57 4.11 -23.27 10.78
CA ASN A 57 4.08 -22.40 11.95
C ASN A 57 3.92 -20.94 11.49
N PRO A 58 2.70 -20.39 11.44
CA PRO A 58 2.43 -19.09 10.80
C PRO A 58 3.14 -17.90 11.45
N GLY A 59 3.69 -18.05 12.66
CA GLY A 59 4.47 -17.02 13.34
C GLY A 59 5.97 -17.06 13.09
N MET A 60 6.47 -18.02 12.31
CA MET A 60 7.91 -18.27 12.17
C MET A 60 8.36 -18.20 10.71
N TRP A 61 9.42 -17.44 10.46
CA TRP A 61 10.14 -17.47 9.18
C TRP A 61 11.06 -18.70 9.14
N SER A 62 10.55 -19.80 8.60
CA SER A 62 11.30 -21.03 8.41
C SER A 62 10.73 -21.82 7.24
N GLY A 63 11.59 -22.45 6.44
CA GLY A 63 11.15 -23.35 5.38
C GLY A 63 10.42 -24.57 5.95
N ASN A 64 9.24 -24.87 5.40
CA ASN A 64 8.40 -25.99 5.80
C ASN A 64 8.47 -27.09 4.73
N GLN A 65 8.42 -28.35 5.18
CA GLN A 65 8.37 -29.48 4.26
C GLN A 65 6.94 -29.63 3.72
N ALA A 66 6.79 -29.62 2.40
CA ALA A 66 5.52 -29.83 1.73
C ALA A 66 5.63 -30.98 0.71
N MET A 67 4.54 -31.71 0.51
CA MET A 67 4.45 -32.59 -0.65
C MET A 67 4.18 -31.73 -1.90
N PRO A 68 4.88 -31.97 -3.03
CA PRO A 68 4.61 -31.23 -4.25
C PRO A 68 3.16 -31.47 -4.70
N TRP A 69 2.48 -30.38 -5.07
CA TRP A 69 1.21 -30.44 -5.79
C TRP A 69 1.47 -30.90 -7.23
N THR A 70 0.42 -31.38 -7.91
CA THR A 70 0.56 -31.77 -9.33
C THR A 70 0.77 -30.58 -10.27
N GLN A 71 0.47 -29.38 -9.80
CA GLN A 71 0.53 -28.13 -10.54
C GLN A 71 1.78 -27.33 -10.17
N SER A 72 2.35 -26.66 -11.17
CA SER A 72 3.45 -25.71 -11.02
C SER A 72 3.22 -24.52 -11.94
N PHE A 73 3.76 -23.38 -11.55
CA PHE A 73 3.89 -22.18 -12.37
C PHE A 73 4.95 -22.40 -13.46
N LEU A 74 4.91 -21.61 -14.53
CA LEU A 74 5.87 -21.64 -15.65
C LEU A 74 7.29 -21.31 -15.21
N ASN A 75 7.47 -20.53 -14.15
CA ASN A 75 8.79 -20.27 -13.57
C ASN A 75 9.38 -21.50 -12.83
N GLY A 76 8.62 -22.59 -12.70
CA GLY A 76 9.00 -23.85 -12.07
C GLY A 76 8.60 -23.96 -10.59
N ALA A 77 8.10 -22.89 -9.97
CA ALA A 77 7.60 -22.94 -8.61
C ALA A 77 6.36 -23.83 -8.51
N ASN A 78 6.32 -24.70 -7.50
CA ASN A 78 5.17 -25.56 -7.28
C ASN A 78 4.03 -24.77 -6.61
N TYR A 79 2.77 -25.14 -6.88
CA TYR A 79 1.62 -24.47 -6.27
C TYR A 79 1.62 -24.52 -4.73
N SER A 80 2.31 -25.50 -4.13
CA SER A 80 2.50 -25.53 -2.67
C SER A 80 3.21 -24.28 -2.10
N ASN A 81 3.93 -23.51 -2.92
CA ASN A 81 4.54 -22.25 -2.48
C ASN A 81 3.49 -21.13 -2.33
N ALA A 82 2.47 -21.12 -3.18
CA ALA A 82 1.38 -20.15 -3.14
C ALA A 82 0.28 -20.49 -2.09
N ASP A 83 0.23 -21.73 -1.61
CA ASP A 83 -0.51 -22.16 -0.41
C ASP A 83 0.29 -21.75 0.85
N CYS A 84 0.47 -20.45 1.04
CA CYS A 84 1.37 -19.89 2.04
C CYS A 84 0.95 -20.21 3.49
N ASP A 85 -0.33 -20.46 3.76
CA ASP A 85 -0.80 -20.88 5.09
C ASP A 85 -0.81 -22.41 5.28
N GLY A 86 -0.59 -23.17 4.19
CA GLY A 86 -0.49 -24.63 4.17
C GLY A 86 -1.80 -25.39 4.32
N ASN A 87 -2.95 -24.71 4.21
CA ASN A 87 -4.27 -25.29 4.41
C ASN A 87 -4.72 -26.20 3.23
N GLY A 88 -3.94 -26.26 2.15
CA GLY A 88 -4.22 -27.06 0.96
C GLY A 88 -5.07 -26.35 -0.10
N VAL A 89 -5.30 -25.04 0.02
CA VAL A 89 -6.15 -24.22 -0.87
C VAL A 89 -5.55 -22.83 -1.06
N ILE A 90 -5.13 -22.51 -2.29
CA ILE A 90 -4.63 -21.17 -2.62
C ILE A 90 -5.80 -20.18 -2.68
N ASN A 91 -5.77 -19.15 -1.84
CA ASN A 91 -6.79 -18.11 -1.81
C ASN A 91 -6.27 -16.78 -1.21
N ALA A 92 -7.16 -15.80 -1.02
CA ALA A 92 -6.80 -14.48 -0.50
C ALA A 92 -6.17 -14.50 0.91
N ASN A 93 -6.45 -15.53 1.72
CA ASN A 93 -5.89 -15.65 3.07
C ASN A 93 -4.37 -15.91 3.06
N ASP A 94 -3.83 -16.45 1.96
CA ASP A 94 -2.39 -16.67 1.81
C ASP A 94 -1.58 -15.36 1.80
N VAL A 95 -2.21 -14.25 1.37
CA VAL A 95 -1.58 -12.91 1.34
C VAL A 95 -1.17 -12.44 2.74
N VAL A 96 -1.83 -12.91 3.80
CA VAL A 96 -1.47 -12.56 5.19
C VAL A 96 -0.02 -12.92 5.51
N LEU A 97 0.51 -13.97 4.90
CA LEU A 97 1.88 -14.43 5.13
C LEU A 97 2.88 -13.59 4.32
N ILE A 98 2.48 -13.06 3.16
CA ILE A 98 3.25 -12.05 2.41
C ILE A 98 3.39 -10.78 3.26
N ASP A 99 2.29 -10.29 3.84
CA ASP A 99 2.32 -9.09 4.70
C ASP A 99 3.23 -9.29 5.93
N ARG A 100 3.10 -10.44 6.60
CA ARG A 100 3.87 -10.76 7.79
C ARG A 100 5.38 -10.83 7.55
N PHE A 101 5.79 -11.41 6.42
CA PHE A 101 7.20 -11.66 6.12
C PHE A 101 7.73 -10.75 5.01
N TYR A 102 7.05 -9.64 4.73
CA TYR A 102 7.39 -8.74 3.65
C TYR A 102 8.86 -8.31 3.69
N SER A 103 9.55 -8.37 2.55
CA SER A 103 10.99 -8.12 2.37
C SER A 103 11.95 -9.12 3.04
N PHE A 104 11.46 -10.24 3.60
CA PHE A 104 12.34 -11.31 4.07
C PHE A 104 12.88 -12.09 2.88
N THR A 105 14.13 -12.56 3.00
CA THR A 105 14.79 -13.33 1.95
C THR A 105 15.29 -14.68 2.45
N THR A 106 15.21 -15.69 1.57
CA THR A 106 15.78 -17.02 1.82
C THR A 106 17.23 -17.10 1.35
N THR A 107 17.62 -16.22 0.42
CA THR A 107 19.00 -16.05 -0.05
C THR A 107 19.34 -14.56 -0.22
N PRO A 108 20.62 -14.16 -0.12
CA PRO A 108 21.03 -12.78 -0.40
C PRO A 108 20.83 -12.33 -1.85
N LEU A 109 20.50 -13.24 -2.77
CA LEU A 109 20.31 -12.99 -4.20
C LEU A 109 18.84 -12.97 -4.63
N GLY A 110 17.89 -13.09 -3.68
CA GLY A 110 16.46 -12.94 -3.99
C GLY A 110 16.21 -11.58 -4.64
N GLY A 111 15.58 -11.58 -5.81
CA GLY A 111 15.38 -10.39 -6.63
C GLY A 111 13.92 -10.21 -7.00
N LEU A 112 13.46 -8.96 -7.11
CA LEU A 112 12.13 -8.67 -7.64
C LEU A 112 12.08 -9.02 -9.13
N ASP A 113 11.02 -9.72 -9.53
CA ASP A 113 10.73 -9.92 -10.95
C ASP A 113 10.44 -8.58 -11.62
N SER A 114 10.75 -8.47 -12.92
CA SER A 114 10.57 -7.24 -13.69
C SER A 114 10.30 -7.53 -15.16
N SER A 115 9.34 -6.80 -15.74
CA SER A 115 8.94 -6.84 -17.15
C SER A 115 8.95 -5.43 -17.78
N THR A 116 9.92 -4.60 -17.40
CA THR A 116 10.07 -3.23 -17.94
C THR A 116 10.49 -3.22 -19.42
N ALA A 117 9.84 -2.39 -20.25
CA ALA A 117 10.29 -2.05 -21.59
C ALA A 117 10.95 -0.66 -21.63
N SER A 118 12.06 -0.54 -22.37
CA SER A 118 12.84 0.70 -22.48
C SER A 118 12.63 1.47 -23.80
N SER A 119 11.74 1.02 -24.68
CA SER A 119 11.51 1.62 -26.02
C SER A 119 10.03 1.84 -26.30
N GLY A 120 9.73 2.74 -27.25
CA GLY A 120 8.35 3.04 -27.65
C GLY A 120 7.60 1.87 -28.28
N GLY A 121 6.28 1.95 -28.31
CA GLY A 121 5.37 0.94 -28.89
C GLY A 121 4.80 -0.07 -27.89
N PHE A 122 5.21 -0.02 -26.62
CA PHE A 122 4.60 -0.78 -25.55
C PHE A 122 3.55 0.07 -24.80
N PRO A 123 2.49 -0.53 -24.25
CA PRO A 123 1.57 0.15 -23.35
C PRO A 123 2.31 0.78 -22.16
N THR A 124 1.80 1.90 -21.66
CA THR A 124 2.44 2.66 -20.57
C THR A 124 1.66 2.52 -19.28
N LEU A 125 2.34 2.21 -18.18
CA LEU A 125 1.86 2.45 -16.82
C LEU A 125 2.28 3.88 -16.42
N ALA A 126 1.31 4.73 -16.09
CA ALA A 126 1.55 6.13 -15.78
C ALA A 126 0.84 6.61 -14.51
N ILE A 127 1.47 7.56 -13.84
CA ILE A 127 0.85 8.40 -12.80
C ILE A 127 0.46 9.73 -13.45
N HIS A 128 -0.70 10.27 -13.08
CA HIS A 128 -1.14 11.62 -13.46
C HIS A 128 -1.54 12.39 -12.21
N ILE A 129 -0.75 13.37 -11.81
CA ILE A 129 -1.04 14.24 -10.66
C ILE A 129 -2.03 15.31 -11.12
N SER A 130 -3.07 15.58 -10.33
CA SER A 130 -4.14 16.50 -10.73
C SER A 130 -3.74 17.98 -10.76
N THR A 131 -2.52 18.32 -10.33
CA THR A 131 -2.03 19.70 -10.24
C THR A 131 -0.52 19.79 -10.40
N ASP A 132 -0.07 20.83 -11.10
CA ASP A 132 1.35 21.14 -11.26
C ASP A 132 1.96 21.79 -10.01
N THR A 133 1.12 22.33 -9.09
CA THR A 133 1.59 23.03 -7.89
C THR A 133 0.72 22.74 -6.67
N ALA A 134 1.30 22.16 -5.62
CA ALA A 134 0.70 22.01 -4.30
C ALA A 134 1.16 23.13 -3.37
N ILE A 135 0.20 23.90 -2.85
CA ILE A 135 0.46 24.81 -1.73
C ILE A 135 0.15 24.05 -0.44
N VAL A 136 1.20 23.69 0.30
CA VAL A 136 1.06 22.89 1.53
C VAL A 136 0.77 23.80 2.71
N SER A 137 -0.42 23.67 3.26
CA SER A 137 -0.91 24.48 4.38
C SER A 137 -1.88 23.66 5.22
N GLY A 138 -1.39 23.12 6.33
CA GLY A 138 -2.13 22.12 7.12
C GLY A 138 -2.32 20.82 6.35
N GLN A 139 -3.47 20.17 6.50
CA GLN A 139 -3.78 18.95 5.77
C GLN A 139 -4.01 19.26 4.28
N THR A 140 -3.07 18.86 3.45
CA THR A 140 -3.12 18.99 1.99
C THR A 140 -3.16 17.60 1.37
N ILE A 141 -4.19 17.33 0.56
CA ILE A 141 -4.34 16.06 -0.16
C ILE A 141 -4.35 16.39 -1.66
N ILE A 142 -3.51 15.69 -2.41
CA ILE A 142 -3.38 15.84 -3.85
C ILE A 142 -3.89 14.57 -4.52
N SER A 143 -4.83 14.72 -5.44
CA SER A 143 -5.34 13.59 -6.20
C SER A 143 -4.36 13.17 -7.29
N SER A 144 -4.20 11.87 -7.49
CA SER A 144 -3.53 11.34 -8.67
C SER A 144 -4.18 10.07 -9.20
N GLU A 145 -4.10 9.85 -10.50
CA GLU A 145 -4.63 8.69 -11.18
C GLU A 145 -3.51 7.76 -11.67
N LEU A 146 -3.78 6.46 -11.61
CA LEU A 146 -2.99 5.44 -12.29
C LEU A 146 -3.69 5.07 -13.60
N THR A 147 -2.96 5.11 -14.71
CA THR A 147 -3.45 4.62 -16.01
C THR A 147 -2.56 3.54 -16.56
N LEU A 148 -3.15 2.59 -17.27
CA LEU A 148 -2.45 1.54 -17.99
C LEU A 148 -2.92 1.49 -19.44
N GLY A 149 -1.98 1.59 -20.37
CA GLY A 149 -2.25 1.67 -21.80
C GLY A 149 -2.92 2.97 -22.23
N ASP A 150 -2.95 3.20 -23.53
CA ASP A 150 -3.64 4.34 -24.15
C ASP A 150 -4.32 3.90 -25.47
N SER A 151 -4.96 4.82 -26.17
CA SER A 151 -5.66 4.52 -27.42
C SER A 151 -4.74 4.07 -28.57
N LEU A 152 -3.45 4.38 -28.50
CA LEU A 152 -2.45 3.97 -29.49
C LEU A 152 -1.79 2.64 -29.12
N ASN A 153 -1.60 2.39 -27.82
CA ASN A 153 -0.98 1.19 -27.27
C ASN A 153 -1.87 0.62 -26.14
N PRO A 154 -3.02 0.01 -26.47
CA PRO A 154 -3.86 -0.64 -25.47
C PRO A 154 -3.25 -1.95 -24.98
N ILE A 155 -3.75 -2.46 -23.87
CA ILE A 155 -3.40 -3.79 -23.37
C ILE A 155 -4.33 -4.82 -23.99
N ASP A 156 -3.78 -5.77 -24.73
CA ASP A 156 -4.55 -6.85 -25.36
C ASP A 156 -4.85 -8.01 -24.40
N SER A 157 -4.01 -8.22 -23.38
CA SER A 157 -4.19 -9.25 -22.34
C SER A 157 -3.35 -8.93 -21.12
N ILE A 158 -3.99 -8.87 -19.95
CA ILE A 158 -3.33 -8.78 -18.65
C ILE A 158 -4.15 -9.47 -17.58
N TYR A 159 -3.47 -10.14 -16.65
CA TYR A 159 -4.09 -10.77 -15.50
C TYR A 159 -3.74 -10.05 -14.21
N GLY A 160 -2.50 -9.58 -14.09
CA GLY A 160 -2.12 -8.76 -12.95
C GLY A 160 -0.88 -7.94 -13.22
N ILE A 161 -0.67 -6.96 -12.34
CA ILE A 161 0.43 -6.02 -12.36
C ILE A 161 0.90 -5.72 -10.94
N ALA A 162 2.21 -5.73 -10.76
CA ALA A 162 2.95 -5.35 -9.56
C ALA A 162 3.94 -4.24 -9.95
N PHE A 163 4.09 -3.21 -9.13
CA PHE A 163 5.04 -2.12 -9.38
C PHE A 163 5.35 -1.35 -8.10
N THR A 164 6.44 -0.60 -8.12
CA THR A 164 6.86 0.27 -7.02
C THR A 164 6.79 1.73 -7.44
N ILE A 165 6.32 2.60 -6.54
CA ILE A 165 6.40 4.06 -6.67
C ILE A 165 7.44 4.58 -5.69
N ASN A 166 8.42 5.31 -6.19
CA ASN A 166 9.37 6.07 -5.38
C ASN A 166 8.83 7.47 -5.11
N TYR A 167 8.96 7.94 -3.88
CA TYR A 167 8.59 9.28 -3.43
C TYR A 167 9.59 9.81 -2.40
N ASP A 168 9.47 11.09 -2.05
CA ASP A 168 10.23 11.68 -0.95
C ASP A 168 9.44 11.59 0.37
N PRO A 169 9.86 10.74 1.33
CA PRO A 169 9.17 10.56 2.61
C PRO A 169 9.36 11.75 3.57
N ALA A 170 10.20 12.73 3.24
CA ALA A 170 10.27 13.99 3.98
C ALA A 170 9.19 14.99 3.55
N ILE A 171 8.47 14.71 2.46
CA ILE A 171 7.46 15.60 1.88
C ILE A 171 6.05 14.98 1.92
N VAL A 172 5.97 13.67 1.71
CA VAL A 172 4.71 12.91 1.74
C VAL A 172 4.57 12.21 3.08
N ASP A 173 3.42 12.38 3.72
CA ASP A 173 3.07 11.71 4.99
C ASP A 173 2.48 10.33 4.72
N SER A 174 1.49 10.24 3.83
CA SER A 174 0.77 8.99 3.59
C SER A 174 0.09 8.99 2.23
N PHE A 175 -0.49 7.84 1.87
CA PHE A 175 -1.22 7.65 0.62
C PHE A 175 -2.60 7.04 0.88
N ILE A 176 -3.58 7.41 0.06
CA ILE A 176 -4.92 6.82 0.05
C ILE A 176 -5.13 6.16 -1.32
N PHE A 177 -5.30 4.84 -1.33
CA PHE A 177 -5.45 4.05 -2.55
C PHE A 177 -6.92 3.69 -2.81
N ASP A 178 -7.32 3.79 -4.08
CA ASP A 178 -8.50 3.11 -4.62
C ASP A 178 -8.11 2.39 -5.91
N LEU A 179 -7.94 1.07 -5.81
CA LEU A 179 -7.48 0.20 -6.88
C LEU A 179 -8.61 -0.65 -7.49
N ASN A 180 -9.84 -0.49 -7.00
CA ASN A 180 -10.96 -1.36 -7.39
C ASN A 180 -11.82 -0.76 -8.52
N GLY A 181 -11.67 0.53 -8.82
CA GLY A 181 -12.49 1.25 -9.80
C GLY A 181 -11.94 1.33 -11.23
N GLY A 182 -10.95 0.51 -11.58
CA GLY A 182 -10.27 0.55 -12.88
C GLY A 182 -10.80 -0.44 -13.92
N TRP A 183 -10.42 -0.29 -15.20
CA TRP A 183 -10.83 -1.23 -16.24
C TRP A 183 -10.30 -2.66 -16.03
N ILE A 184 -9.22 -2.82 -15.25
CA ILE A 184 -8.66 -4.12 -14.87
C ILE A 184 -9.61 -4.94 -13.97
N SER A 185 -10.54 -4.29 -13.25
CA SER A 185 -11.43 -4.93 -12.27
C SER A 185 -12.78 -5.37 -12.83
N THR A 186 -13.05 -5.19 -14.14
CA THR A 186 -14.38 -5.43 -14.70
C THR A 186 -14.49 -6.72 -15.50
N SER A 187 -15.10 -7.75 -14.90
CA SER A 187 -16.01 -8.67 -15.60
C SER A 187 -16.94 -9.35 -14.60
N GLY A 188 -18.25 -9.03 -14.63
CA GLY A 188 -19.27 -9.91 -14.06
C GLY A 188 -19.80 -9.66 -12.64
N GLY A 189 -19.65 -8.45 -12.08
CA GLY A 189 -20.46 -8.00 -10.91
C GLY A 189 -19.96 -8.43 -9.52
N ASN A 190 -18.93 -9.26 -9.42
CA ASN A 190 -18.17 -9.51 -8.19
C ASN A 190 -16.76 -8.91 -8.35
N SER A 191 -16.14 -8.42 -7.26
CA SER A 191 -14.75 -7.95 -7.32
C SER A 191 -13.84 -9.13 -7.68
N THR A 192 -13.28 -9.12 -8.89
CA THR A 192 -12.37 -10.16 -9.39
C THR A 192 -10.90 -9.80 -9.12
N LEU A 193 -10.60 -8.94 -8.15
CA LEU A 193 -9.26 -8.37 -7.96
C LEU A 193 -8.76 -8.52 -6.51
N LEU A 194 -7.59 -9.11 -6.34
CA LEU A 194 -6.73 -8.94 -5.17
C LEU A 194 -5.91 -7.68 -5.39
N SER A 195 -6.09 -6.68 -4.52
CA SER A 195 -5.34 -5.43 -4.59
C SER A 195 -4.77 -5.09 -3.24
N TYR A 196 -3.45 -4.92 -3.19
CA TYR A 196 -2.71 -4.65 -1.97
C TYR A 196 -1.64 -3.60 -2.26
N PHE A 197 -1.22 -2.93 -1.20
CA PHE A 197 -0.09 -2.02 -1.24
C PHE A 197 0.67 -2.02 0.09
N TRP A 198 1.96 -1.74 0.03
CA TRP A 198 2.83 -1.63 1.20
C TRP A 198 3.62 -0.33 1.14
N VAL A 199 3.39 0.54 2.12
CA VAL A 199 4.15 1.78 2.28
C VAL A 199 5.43 1.47 3.07
N ARG A 200 6.58 1.84 2.49
CA ARG A 200 7.91 1.62 3.06
C ARG A 200 8.61 2.97 3.21
N ASP A 201 8.15 3.77 4.17
CA ASP A 201 8.62 5.14 4.42
C ASP A 201 10.13 5.24 4.64
N SER A 202 10.73 4.24 5.29
CA SER A 202 12.18 4.21 5.56
C SER A 202 13.05 4.22 4.30
N VAL A 203 12.48 3.86 3.15
CA VAL A 203 13.15 3.83 1.85
C VAL A 203 12.43 4.67 0.79
N GLY A 204 11.37 5.39 1.14
CA GLY A 204 10.60 6.24 0.21
C GLY A 204 9.92 5.45 -0.92
N LYS A 205 9.35 4.28 -0.61
CA LYS A 205 8.73 3.41 -1.62
C LYS A 205 7.31 2.99 -1.24
N VAL A 206 6.43 2.92 -2.22
CA VAL A 206 5.16 2.20 -2.09
C VAL A 206 5.10 1.11 -3.13
N ASP A 207 4.95 -0.12 -2.66
CA ASP A 207 4.77 -1.28 -3.53
C ASP A 207 3.27 -1.51 -3.73
N VAL A 208 2.83 -1.73 -4.98
CA VAL A 208 1.42 -1.83 -5.35
C VAL A 208 1.22 -3.07 -6.21
N VAL A 209 0.16 -3.83 -5.95
CA VAL A 209 -0.21 -4.99 -6.75
C VAL A 209 -1.71 -5.05 -6.98
N MET A 210 -2.08 -5.44 -8.20
CA MET A 210 -3.44 -5.74 -8.64
C MET A 210 -3.39 -7.07 -9.40
N SER A 211 -4.00 -8.11 -8.85
CA SER A 211 -4.07 -9.45 -9.45
C SER A 211 -5.50 -9.87 -9.64
N ARG A 212 -5.87 -10.33 -10.83
CA ARG A 212 -7.17 -10.97 -11.02
C ARG A 212 -7.20 -12.35 -10.35
N ILE A 213 -8.41 -12.86 -10.12
CA ILE A 213 -8.63 -14.15 -9.42
C ILE A 213 -9.57 -15.10 -10.16
N ASP A 214 -9.98 -14.74 -11.37
CA ASP A 214 -10.97 -15.46 -12.17
C ASP A 214 -10.36 -16.22 -13.36
N GLN A 215 -9.02 -16.29 -13.41
CA GLN A 215 -8.22 -16.91 -14.47
C GLN A 215 -8.49 -16.34 -15.88
N GLN A 216 -9.14 -15.17 -15.98
CA GLN A 216 -9.43 -14.51 -17.25
C GLN A 216 -8.60 -13.24 -17.39
N ASN A 217 -7.94 -13.07 -18.54
CA ASN A 217 -7.26 -11.83 -18.86
C ASN A 217 -8.27 -10.70 -19.07
N ALA A 218 -7.93 -9.52 -18.57
CA ALA A 218 -8.53 -8.26 -18.97
C ALA A 218 -7.83 -7.70 -20.21
N PHE A 219 -8.52 -6.83 -20.95
CA PHE A 219 -8.00 -6.07 -22.07
C PHE A 219 -8.62 -4.67 -22.06
N GLY A 220 -7.87 -3.66 -22.48
CA GLY A 220 -8.33 -2.28 -22.43
C GLY A 220 -7.20 -1.26 -22.26
N ALA A 221 -7.60 -0.03 -21.98
CA ALA A 221 -6.70 1.09 -21.73
C ALA A 221 -7.38 2.12 -20.82
N GLY A 222 -6.58 2.92 -20.11
CA GLY A 222 -7.06 4.02 -19.25
C GLY A 222 -6.89 3.74 -17.77
N ARG A 223 -7.75 4.35 -16.94
CA ARG A 223 -7.63 4.34 -15.48
C ARG A 223 -7.71 2.92 -14.90
N ILE A 224 -6.72 2.56 -14.08
CA ILE A 224 -6.69 1.31 -13.29
C ILE A 224 -6.92 1.56 -11.80
N GLY A 225 -6.74 2.79 -11.32
CA GLY A 225 -6.95 3.16 -9.93
C GLY A 225 -6.57 4.63 -9.66
N SER A 226 -6.60 5.02 -8.40
CA SER A 226 -6.13 6.32 -7.93
C SER A 226 -5.28 6.19 -6.68
N ILE A 227 -4.33 7.11 -6.54
CA ILE A 227 -3.44 7.25 -5.40
C ILE A 227 -3.50 8.70 -4.95
N ASN A 228 -4.19 8.99 -3.87
CA ASN A 228 -4.20 10.35 -3.34
C ASN A 228 -3.05 10.51 -2.34
N ILE A 229 -2.26 11.55 -2.54
CA ILE A 229 -1.04 11.85 -1.79
C ILE A 229 -1.43 12.77 -0.64
N VAL A 230 -1.14 12.36 0.59
CA VAL A 230 -1.29 13.20 1.78
C VAL A 230 0.06 13.82 2.08
N MET A 231 0.14 15.14 2.02
CA MET A 231 1.37 15.89 2.26
C MET A 231 1.62 16.02 3.76
N ASP A 232 2.88 15.92 4.19
CA ASP A 232 3.25 16.21 5.58
C ASP A 232 3.02 17.71 5.87
N ASP A 233 2.35 18.01 6.99
CA ASP A 233 1.93 19.37 7.36
C ASP A 233 3.05 20.20 8.04
N ASN A 234 4.14 19.54 8.42
CA ASN A 234 5.32 20.13 9.07
C ASN A 234 6.47 20.40 8.11
N ILE A 235 6.27 20.17 6.81
CA ILE A 235 7.30 20.42 5.80
C ILE A 235 7.62 21.92 5.72
N ARG A 236 8.91 22.20 5.51
CA ARG A 236 9.44 23.54 5.26
C ARG A 236 10.40 23.46 4.09
N VAL A 237 9.95 23.87 2.92
CA VAL A 237 10.79 23.94 1.73
C VAL A 237 11.26 25.39 1.57
N ALA A 238 12.59 25.60 1.58
CA ALA A 238 13.18 26.94 1.53
C ALA A 238 12.90 27.68 0.22
N SER A 239 12.56 26.92 -0.83
CA SER A 239 12.12 27.36 -2.15
C SER A 239 11.08 26.35 -2.68
N ASN A 240 10.55 26.59 -3.87
CA ASN A 240 9.78 25.59 -4.61
C ASN A 240 10.57 24.26 -4.68
N TYR A 241 9.93 23.17 -4.27
CA TYR A 241 10.51 21.82 -4.31
C TYR A 241 9.78 20.99 -5.37
N ASN A 242 10.49 20.41 -6.34
CA ASN A 242 9.86 19.49 -7.28
C ASN A 242 9.80 18.10 -6.64
N LEU A 243 8.59 17.61 -6.33
CA LEU A 243 8.35 16.27 -5.81
C LEU A 243 8.14 15.31 -6.98
N PRO A 244 9.10 14.41 -7.29
CA PRO A 244 8.90 13.38 -8.29
C PRO A 244 8.18 12.15 -7.69
N LEU A 245 7.30 11.55 -8.48
CA LEU A 245 6.76 10.21 -8.27
C LEU A 245 7.19 9.33 -9.44
N ASN A 246 8.20 8.48 -9.20
CA ASN A 246 8.77 7.63 -10.24
C ASN A 246 8.30 6.19 -10.07
N ILE A 247 7.97 5.53 -11.18
CA ILE A 247 7.58 4.11 -11.18
C ILE A 247 8.81 3.26 -11.49
N GLU A 248 9.01 2.19 -10.73
CA GLU A 248 10.06 1.17 -10.95
C GLU A 248 9.52 -0.24 -10.70
N SER A 249 10.38 -1.25 -10.91
CA SER A 249 10.09 -2.66 -10.59
C SER A 249 8.74 -3.15 -11.10
N VAL A 250 8.37 -2.74 -12.32
CA VAL A 250 7.10 -3.15 -12.93
C VAL A 250 7.19 -4.59 -13.38
N PHE A 251 6.26 -5.41 -12.92
CA PHE A 251 6.05 -6.78 -13.36
C PHE A 251 4.58 -7.00 -13.66
N ALA A 252 4.26 -7.29 -14.93
CA ALA A 252 2.92 -7.55 -15.39
C ALA A 252 2.87 -8.88 -16.14
N ILE A 253 1.77 -9.63 -15.95
CA ILE A 253 1.66 -10.99 -16.43
C ILE A 253 0.24 -11.31 -16.89
N THR A 254 0.10 -12.23 -17.83
CA THR A 254 -1.18 -12.83 -18.26
C THR A 254 -1.55 -14.04 -17.39
N SER A 255 -2.77 -14.54 -17.53
CA SER A 255 -3.24 -15.75 -16.83
C SER A 255 -2.55 -17.02 -17.34
N SER A 256 -1.91 -16.94 -18.52
CA SER A 256 -1.02 -17.95 -19.07
C SER A 256 0.45 -17.71 -18.70
N GLU A 257 0.69 -16.89 -17.68
CA GLU A 257 2.01 -16.59 -17.11
C GLU A 257 3.00 -15.97 -18.11
N SER A 258 2.49 -15.36 -19.18
CA SER A 258 3.31 -14.66 -20.17
C SER A 258 3.53 -13.21 -19.73
N LEU A 259 4.76 -12.71 -19.88
CA LEU A 259 5.08 -11.34 -19.48
C LEU A 259 4.36 -10.32 -20.37
N VAL A 260 3.82 -9.29 -19.72
CA VAL A 260 3.32 -8.08 -20.36
C VAL A 260 4.38 -7.00 -20.16
N TYR A 261 4.99 -6.57 -21.26
CA TYR A 261 6.04 -5.56 -21.24
C TYR A 261 5.43 -4.16 -21.22
N LEU A 262 5.84 -3.34 -20.25
CA LEU A 262 5.27 -2.01 -20.01
C LEU A 262 6.35 -0.94 -19.97
N GLN A 263 6.03 0.22 -20.55
CA GLN A 263 6.76 1.46 -20.29
C GLN A 263 6.31 2.05 -18.95
N GLN A 264 7.23 2.73 -18.25
CA GLN A 264 6.90 3.52 -17.06
C GLN A 264 6.88 5.01 -17.38
N LYS A 265 5.88 5.71 -16.85
CA LYS A 265 5.86 7.15 -16.85
C LYS A 265 5.46 7.68 -15.47
N GLY A 266 6.46 8.12 -14.72
CA GLY A 266 6.24 8.90 -13.51
C GLY A 266 5.70 10.30 -13.82
N ASP A 267 5.40 11.04 -12.77
CA ASP A 267 4.97 12.43 -12.83
C ASP A 267 5.62 13.23 -11.70
N SER A 268 5.51 14.56 -11.73
CA SER A 268 6.06 15.41 -10.68
C SER A 268 5.22 16.66 -10.47
N MET A 269 5.28 17.20 -9.26
CA MET A 269 4.61 18.45 -8.93
C MET A 269 5.51 19.40 -8.14
N THR A 270 5.25 20.69 -8.29
CA THR A 270 5.92 21.71 -7.47
C THR A 270 5.24 21.84 -6.12
N VAL A 271 5.96 21.58 -5.04
CA VAL A 271 5.54 21.78 -3.67
C VAL A 271 6.01 23.15 -3.20
N VAL A 272 5.07 23.95 -2.69
CA VAL A 272 5.31 25.28 -2.16
C VAL A 272 4.76 25.34 -0.74
N THR A 273 5.61 25.65 0.23
CA THR A 273 5.14 26.07 1.55
C THR A 273 4.98 27.59 1.54
N PRO A 274 3.83 28.14 1.97
CA PRO A 274 3.66 29.58 2.07
C PRO A 274 4.84 30.20 2.83
N ALA A 275 5.49 31.19 2.20
CA ALA A 275 6.45 32.02 2.91
C ALA A 275 5.70 32.61 4.11
N VAL A 276 6.14 32.27 5.32
CA VAL A 276 5.63 32.92 6.51
C VAL A 276 6.04 34.39 6.39
N ALA A 277 5.11 35.26 5.98
CA ALA A 277 5.24 36.68 6.25
C ALA A 277 5.50 36.77 7.76
N THR A 278 6.74 37.11 8.13
CA THR A 278 7.26 37.35 9.48
C THR A 278 6.29 37.03 10.63
N THR A 279 6.65 36.04 11.47
CA THR A 279 5.97 35.52 12.68
C THR A 279 4.67 34.75 12.40
N GLU A 280 4.57 33.46 12.73
CA GLU A 280 4.25 32.98 14.09
C GLU A 280 4.69 31.50 14.32
N PRO A 281 5.77 31.23 15.07
CA PRO A 281 6.26 29.87 15.40
C PRO A 281 5.40 29.13 16.45
N HIS A 282 4.10 29.44 16.57
CA HIS A 282 3.28 29.08 17.72
C HIS A 282 2.20 28.00 17.43
N LEU A 283 2.09 27.48 16.20
CA LEU A 283 1.08 26.48 15.84
C LEU A 283 1.37 25.05 16.36
N SER A 284 2.61 24.74 16.71
CA SER A 284 3.05 23.47 17.32
C SER A 284 2.83 23.41 18.83
N GLN A 285 2.30 24.48 19.44
CA GLN A 285 2.09 24.56 20.88
C GLN A 285 0.71 24.11 21.35
N PHE A 286 -0.22 23.83 20.41
CA PHE A 286 -1.61 23.51 20.71
C PHE A 286 -2.12 22.35 19.85
N SER A 287 -2.64 21.31 20.50
CA SER A 287 -3.28 20.14 19.89
C SER A 287 -4.77 20.11 20.21
N LEU A 288 -5.58 19.69 19.24
CA LEU A 288 -7.03 19.55 19.38
C LEU A 288 -7.47 18.15 18.96
N TYR A 289 -8.12 17.41 19.86
CA TYR A 289 -8.61 16.07 19.56
C TYR A 289 -9.86 15.70 20.39
N PRO A 290 -10.80 14.90 19.87
CA PRO A 290 -10.84 14.44 18.48
C PRO A 290 -11.25 15.56 17.53
N ASN A 291 -10.79 15.50 16.28
CA ASN A 291 -11.29 16.32 15.18
C ASN A 291 -11.31 15.42 13.92
N PRO A 292 -12.47 14.98 13.42
CA PRO A 292 -13.83 15.47 13.72
C PRO A 292 -14.30 15.19 15.15
N ALA A 293 -15.12 16.09 15.69
CA ALA A 293 -15.64 16.06 17.04
C ALA A 293 -17.16 15.87 17.04
N GLN A 294 -17.70 15.27 18.11
CA GLN A 294 -19.15 15.19 18.33
C GLN A 294 -19.56 16.15 19.43
N LEU A 295 -19.21 15.85 20.68
CA LEU A 295 -19.72 16.56 21.86
C LEU A 295 -18.70 17.55 22.45
N GLU A 296 -17.42 17.27 22.28
CA GLU A 296 -16.34 17.97 22.96
C GLU A 296 -15.01 17.78 22.21
N VAL A 297 -14.07 18.69 22.46
CA VAL A 297 -12.70 18.61 21.97
C VAL A 297 -11.74 18.90 23.12
N MET A 298 -10.72 18.07 23.28
CA MET A 298 -9.59 18.33 24.16
C MET A 298 -8.64 19.32 23.51
N LEU A 299 -8.38 20.43 24.18
CA LEU A 299 -7.29 21.36 23.87
C LEU A 299 -6.10 21.06 24.78
N GLU A 300 -5.00 20.61 24.20
CA GLU A 300 -3.73 20.38 24.90
C GLU A 300 -2.70 21.44 24.50
N ALA A 301 -1.97 21.98 25.48
CA ALA A 301 -0.96 23.01 25.27
C ALA A 301 0.27 22.84 26.16
N ASN A 302 1.46 23.15 25.64
CA ASN A 302 2.72 23.09 26.39
C ASN A 302 2.90 24.34 27.27
N HIS A 303 2.20 24.41 28.41
CA HIS A 303 2.37 25.42 29.47
C HIS A 303 2.35 26.88 29.00
N LEU A 304 1.31 27.29 28.27
CA LEU A 304 1.21 28.66 27.76
C LEU A 304 0.11 29.48 28.43
N ALA A 305 0.45 30.74 28.71
CA ALA A 305 -0.50 31.74 29.18
C ALA A 305 -1.41 32.21 28.03
N VAL A 306 -2.63 31.68 28.00
CA VAL A 306 -3.66 32.03 27.01
C VAL A 306 -4.49 33.20 27.54
N LYS A 307 -4.60 34.30 26.79
CA LYS A 307 -5.46 35.47 27.12
C LYS A 307 -6.94 35.18 26.90
N SER A 308 -7.29 34.49 25.81
CA SER A 308 -8.69 34.14 25.51
C SER A 308 -8.77 32.95 24.55
N ILE A 309 -9.80 32.13 24.71
CA ILE A 309 -10.17 31.07 23.77
C ILE A 309 -11.59 31.36 23.27
N GLN A 310 -11.75 31.48 21.96
CA GLN A 310 -12.99 31.89 21.32
C GLN A 310 -13.30 30.94 20.18
N LEU A 311 -14.55 30.55 20.03
CA LEU A 311 -15.01 29.67 18.96
C LEU A 311 -15.91 30.45 18.01
N TYR A 312 -15.62 30.39 16.72
CA TYR A 312 -16.35 31.05 15.65
C TYR A 312 -16.98 30.00 14.73
N ASN A 313 -18.14 30.31 14.16
CA ASN A 313 -18.71 29.49 13.08
C ASN A 313 -18.07 29.84 11.71
N GLU A 314 -18.46 29.14 10.67
CA GLU A 314 -18.03 29.36 9.27
C GLU A 314 -18.29 30.77 8.73
N MET A 315 -19.28 31.48 9.27
CA MET A 315 -19.57 32.88 8.92
C MET A 315 -18.73 33.89 9.72
N GLY A 316 -17.81 33.43 10.59
CA GLY A 316 -17.00 34.29 11.45
C GLY A 316 -17.76 34.88 12.65
N LYS A 317 -18.97 34.40 12.95
CA LYS A 317 -19.73 34.78 14.14
C LYS A 317 -19.19 34.05 15.35
N LEU A 318 -18.91 34.80 16.43
CA LEU A 318 -18.54 34.21 17.72
C LEU A 318 -19.70 33.40 18.28
N VAL A 319 -19.49 32.11 18.52
CA VAL A 319 -20.51 31.18 19.05
C VAL A 319 -20.26 30.78 20.50
N ARG A 320 -19.00 30.77 20.95
CA ARG A 320 -18.64 30.43 22.34
C ARG A 320 -17.35 31.13 22.74
N SER A 321 -17.21 31.47 24.02
CA SER A 321 -15.98 32.04 24.59
C SER A 321 -15.68 31.35 25.92
N TYR A 322 -14.42 31.01 26.15
CA TYR A 322 -13.96 30.38 27.38
C TYR A 322 -13.10 31.35 28.20
N PRO A 323 -13.18 31.29 29.54
CA PRO A 323 -12.46 32.20 30.42
C PRO A 323 -10.94 31.98 30.38
N TYR A 324 -10.19 33.01 30.79
CA TYR A 324 -8.73 33.01 30.92
C TYR A 324 -8.23 31.93 31.89
N ARG A 325 -7.34 31.04 31.43
CA ARG A 325 -6.67 30.00 32.24
C ARG A 325 -5.28 29.66 31.69
N LEU A 326 -4.39 29.16 32.56
CA LEU A 326 -3.18 28.42 32.15
C LEU A 326 -3.62 27.07 31.59
N VAL A 327 -3.36 26.82 30.30
CA VAL A 327 -3.78 25.58 29.65
C VAL A 327 -2.61 24.61 29.61
N GLN A 328 -2.77 23.46 30.28
CA GLN A 328 -2.06 22.22 29.95
C GLN A 328 -2.97 21.31 29.13
N LYS A 329 -4.16 21.03 29.68
CA LYS A 329 -5.25 20.28 29.04
C LYS A 329 -6.57 20.90 29.47
N GLU A 330 -7.46 21.22 28.52
CA GLU A 330 -8.79 21.77 28.77
C GLU A 330 -9.80 21.10 27.84
N VAL A 331 -10.93 20.66 28.39
CA VAL A 331 -12.04 20.13 27.59
C VAL A 331 -12.94 21.27 27.16
N LEU A 332 -13.08 21.43 25.84
CA LEU A 332 -14.00 22.38 25.23
C LEU A 332 -15.32 21.67 24.93
N ASP A 333 -16.34 21.98 25.72
CA ASP A 333 -17.70 21.50 25.49
C ASP A 333 -18.26 22.13 24.21
N LEU A 334 -18.79 21.31 23.29
CA LEU A 334 -19.45 21.69 22.04
C LEU A 334 -20.90 21.16 21.95
N LYS A 335 -21.41 20.56 23.04
CA LYS A 335 -22.80 20.12 23.18
C LYS A 335 -23.67 21.36 22.95
N GLN A 336 -24.65 21.26 22.05
CA GLN A 336 -25.55 22.34 21.58
C GLN A 336 -25.08 23.15 20.36
N LEU A 337 -23.90 22.88 19.79
CA LEU A 337 -23.54 23.46 18.50
C LEU A 337 -24.05 22.56 17.36
N PRO A 338 -24.68 23.11 16.31
CA PRO A 338 -25.03 22.35 15.11
C PRO A 338 -23.79 21.75 14.44
N ALA A 339 -23.94 20.59 13.80
CA ALA A 339 -22.89 20.03 12.96
C ALA A 339 -22.45 21.05 11.88
N GLY A 340 -21.15 21.14 11.62
CA GLY A 340 -20.58 22.15 10.74
C GLY A 340 -19.12 22.48 11.04
N ILE A 341 -18.60 23.47 10.34
CA ILE A 341 -17.21 23.91 10.49
C ILE A 341 -17.13 25.06 11.50
N TYR A 342 -16.23 24.90 12.47
CA TYR A 342 -15.92 25.92 13.46
C TYR A 342 -14.43 26.25 13.47
N PHE A 343 -14.10 27.46 13.89
CA PHE A 343 -12.73 27.93 14.05
C PHE A 343 -12.48 28.34 15.49
N LEU A 344 -11.59 27.60 16.16
CA LEU A 344 -11.10 27.95 17.48
C LEU A 344 -9.98 28.97 17.34
N GLN A 345 -10.16 30.14 17.94
CA GLN A 345 -9.17 31.19 18.02
C GLN A 345 -8.62 31.27 19.45
N ILE A 346 -7.31 31.08 19.59
CA ILE A 346 -6.59 31.13 20.86
C ILE A 346 -5.69 32.36 20.81
N ARG A 347 -5.95 33.33 21.68
CA ARG A 347 -5.13 34.53 21.82
C ARG A 347 -4.18 34.34 22.99
N THR A 348 -2.88 34.45 22.76
CA THR A 348 -1.86 34.40 23.81
C THR A 348 -1.31 35.81 24.06
N GLN A 349 -0.29 35.94 24.91
CA GLN A 349 0.41 37.22 25.05
C GLN A 349 1.17 37.63 23.79
N ARG A 350 1.57 36.66 22.95
CA ARG A 350 2.46 36.87 21.80
C ARG A 350 1.73 36.77 20.45
N ALA A 351 0.67 35.97 20.37
CA ALA A 351 0.11 35.51 19.10
C ALA A 351 -1.42 35.36 19.11
N ILE A 352 -2.02 35.29 17.92
CA ILE A 352 -3.37 34.75 17.70
C ILE A 352 -3.24 33.48 16.85
N ILE A 353 -3.66 32.36 17.42
CA ILE A 353 -3.64 31.04 16.79
C ILE A 353 -5.06 30.66 16.38
N ARG A 354 -5.22 30.04 15.21
CA ARG A 354 -6.51 29.54 14.72
C ARG A 354 -6.42 28.06 14.36
N LYS A 355 -7.41 27.26 14.79
CA LYS A 355 -7.53 25.83 14.45
C LYS A 355 -8.95 25.52 14.00
N LYS A 356 -9.10 24.70 12.95
CA LYS A 356 -10.39 24.23 12.45
C LYS A 356 -10.90 23.07 13.29
N ILE A 357 -12.19 23.06 13.62
CA ILE A 357 -12.91 21.95 14.26
C ILE A 357 -14.07 21.58 13.34
N LEU A 358 -14.17 20.31 12.95
CA LEU A 358 -15.31 19.76 12.25
C LEU A 358 -16.23 19.08 13.26
N LEU A 359 -17.44 19.61 13.44
CA LEU A 359 -18.46 19.01 14.30
C LEU A 359 -19.37 18.12 13.46
N VAL A 360 -19.49 16.84 13.82
CA VAL A 360 -20.38 15.88 13.14
C VAL A 360 -21.64 15.61 13.98
N PRO A 361 -22.77 15.22 13.36
CA PRO A 361 -23.98 14.86 14.09
C PRO A 361 -23.74 13.75 15.11
N HIS A 362 -24.54 13.75 16.18
CA HIS A 362 -24.58 12.66 17.17
C HIS A 362 -25.29 11.43 16.64
#